data_AF-A0A9X5CH89-F1
#
_entry.id   AF-A0A9X5CH89-F1
#
_cell.length_a   1.000
_cell.length_b   1.000
_cell.length_c   1.000
_cell.angle_alpha   90.00
_cell.angle_beta   90.00
_cell.angle_gamma   90.00
#
_symmetry.space_group_name_H-M   'P 1'
#
loop_
_entity.id
_entity.type
_entity.pdbx_description
1 polymer ?
#
loop_
_entity_poly.entity_id
_entity_poly.type
_entity_poly.pdbx_seq_one_letter_code
_entity_poly.pdbx_strand_id
1 'polypeptide(L)'
;EGARAKALAEAEAVGSKLRAEAAGLTEKAAAMAALDEASRGHEEYRLRLEAEKDVRLAGLDVQRQVAEAQATVLATGLENADINIVGGDSVFFDRLVSSISLGKGVDGFVKHSETAQALAGPWLDGSASFTDDLSRMLGSVSTSDVQNLTVSALLMKLMKQGGDNTGQFKRLLDKAGELGLADTPLAVLNGHTRA
;
A
#
# COMPACT_ATOMS: atom_id res chain seq x y z
N GLU A 1 -78.91 35.01 -46.08
CA GLU A 1 -77.51 35.18 -45.60
C GLU A 1 -77.23 34.55 -44.24
N GLY A 2 -78.14 34.62 -43.25
CA GLY A 2 -77.90 34.06 -41.90
C GLY A 2 -77.58 32.57 -41.77
N ALA A 3 -78.10 31.70 -42.65
CA ALA A 3 -77.83 30.25 -42.58
C ALA A 3 -76.36 29.89 -42.88
N ARG A 4 -75.71 30.61 -43.81
CA ARG A 4 -74.28 30.40 -44.13
C ARG A 4 -73.37 30.92 -43.02
N ALA A 5 -73.70 32.09 -42.45
CA ALA A 5 -72.97 32.65 -41.33
C ALA A 5 -73.03 31.74 -40.08
N LYS A 6 -74.21 31.15 -39.82
CA LYS A 6 -74.40 30.19 -38.71
C LYS A 6 -73.59 28.90 -38.92
N ALA A 7 -73.60 28.33 -40.12
CA ALA A 7 -72.82 27.14 -40.44
C ALA A 7 -71.30 27.39 -40.35
N LEU A 8 -70.82 28.57 -40.75
CA LEU A 8 -69.42 28.97 -40.58
C LEU A 8 -69.04 29.11 -39.10
N ALA A 9 -69.89 29.76 -38.30
CA ALA A 9 -69.66 29.91 -36.86
C ALA A 9 -69.67 28.55 -36.13
N GLU A 10 -70.55 27.62 -36.51
CA GLU A 10 -70.58 26.26 -35.97
C GLU A 10 -69.32 25.47 -36.34
N ALA A 11 -68.85 25.57 -37.59
CA ALA A 11 -67.59 24.93 -38.01
C ALA A 11 -66.37 25.50 -37.28
N GLU A 12 -66.32 26.82 -37.07
CA GLU A 12 -65.25 27.47 -36.30
C GLU A 12 -65.29 27.08 -34.82
N ALA A 13 -66.47 26.96 -34.22
CA ALA A 13 -66.64 26.49 -32.85
C ALA A 13 -66.22 25.03 -32.67
N VAL A 14 -66.54 24.15 -33.62
CA VAL A 14 -66.06 22.76 -33.61
C VAL A 14 -64.54 22.70 -33.82
N GLY A 15 -64.01 23.49 -34.75
CA GLY A 15 -62.57 23.56 -35.01
C GLY A 15 -61.77 24.10 -33.81
N SER A 16 -62.27 25.12 -33.13
CA SER A 16 -61.63 25.65 -31.92
C SER A 16 -61.69 24.65 -30.76
N LYS A 17 -62.82 23.96 -30.58
CA LYS A 17 -62.95 22.87 -29.59
C LYS A 17 -61.97 21.73 -29.84
N LEU A 18 -61.89 21.22 -31.07
CA LEU A 18 -60.96 20.13 -31.42
C LEU A 18 -59.50 20.55 -31.25
N ARG A 19 -59.14 21.80 -31.57
CA ARG A 19 -57.79 22.33 -31.31
C ARG A 19 -57.49 22.42 -29.82
N ALA A 20 -58.45 22.88 -29.01
CA ALA A 20 -58.30 22.93 -27.56
C ALA A 20 -58.16 21.53 -26.95
N GLU A 21 -58.93 20.55 -27.43
CA GLU A 21 -58.82 19.15 -27.00
C GLU A 21 -57.47 18.54 -27.42
N ALA A 22 -57.00 18.80 -28.64
CA ALA A 22 -55.68 18.35 -29.09
C ALA A 22 -54.54 18.97 -28.27
N ALA A 23 -54.62 20.27 -27.96
CA ALA A 23 -53.66 20.95 -27.10
C ALA A 23 -53.66 20.33 -25.68
N GLY A 24 -54.85 20.14 -25.08
CA GLY A 24 -54.98 19.53 -23.76
C GLY A 24 -54.48 18.07 -23.71
N LEU A 25 -54.70 17.28 -24.77
CA LEU A 25 -54.15 15.94 -24.89
C LEU A 25 -52.62 15.95 -25.02
N THR A 26 -52.06 16.94 -25.72
CA THR A 26 -50.61 17.10 -25.89
C THR A 26 -49.95 17.49 -24.56
N GLU A 27 -50.52 18.45 -23.84
CA GLU A 27 -50.06 18.85 -22.51
C GLU A 27 -50.17 17.69 -21.51
N LYS A 28 -51.27 16.93 -21.54
CA LYS A 28 -51.44 15.74 -20.71
C LYS A 28 -50.40 14.66 -21.06
N ALA A 29 -50.14 14.42 -22.34
CA ALA A 29 -49.12 13.46 -22.76
C ALA A 29 -47.72 13.88 -22.31
N ALA A 30 -47.39 15.16 -22.42
CA ALA A 30 -46.12 15.72 -21.92
C ALA A 30 -45.99 15.56 -20.40
N ALA A 31 -47.05 15.83 -19.64
CA ALA A 31 -47.07 15.63 -18.20
C ALA A 31 -46.89 14.16 -17.80
N MET A 32 -47.53 13.23 -18.52
CA MET A 32 -47.38 11.79 -18.29
C MET A 32 -45.95 11.31 -18.61
N ALA A 33 -45.35 11.80 -19.69
CA ALA A 33 -43.97 11.46 -20.04
C ALA A 33 -42.97 11.95 -18.99
N ALA A 34 -43.18 13.16 -18.45
CA ALA A 34 -42.33 13.70 -17.38
C ALA A 34 -42.43 12.89 -16.07
N LEU A 35 -43.63 12.41 -15.72
CA LEU A 35 -43.82 11.56 -14.55
C LEU A 35 -43.22 10.16 -14.74
N ASP A 36 -43.32 9.60 -15.94
CA ASP A 36 -42.73 8.29 -16.26
C ASP A 36 -41.20 8.31 -16.11
N GLU A 37 -40.54 9.32 -16.69
CA GLU A 37 -39.09 9.47 -16.61
C GLU A 37 -38.60 9.59 -15.15
N ALA A 38 -39.29 10.40 -14.32
CA ALA A 38 -38.97 10.50 -12.90
C ALA A 38 -39.18 9.17 -12.15
N SER A 39 -40.27 8.46 -12.45
CA SER A 39 -40.60 7.17 -11.83
C SER A 39 -39.57 6.11 -12.18
N ARG A 40 -39.12 6.06 -13.44
CA ARG A 40 -38.07 5.16 -13.91
C ARG A 40 -36.74 5.44 -13.20
N GLY A 41 -36.36 6.71 -13.07
CA GLY A 41 -35.15 7.09 -12.33
C GLY A 41 -35.17 6.65 -10.86
N HIS A 42 -36.32 6.74 -10.18
CA HIS A 42 -36.47 6.24 -8.81
C HIS A 42 -36.36 4.71 -8.73
N GLU A 43 -36.94 3.99 -9.68
CA GLU A 43 -36.88 2.53 -9.70
C GLU A 43 -35.47 2.03 -10.01
N GLU A 44 -34.78 2.63 -10.99
CA GLU A 44 -33.38 2.33 -11.29
C GLU A 44 -32.47 2.62 -10.08
N TYR A 45 -32.69 3.73 -9.38
CA TYR A 45 -31.97 4.06 -8.17
C TYR A 45 -32.21 3.04 -7.05
N ARG A 46 -33.47 2.61 -6.87
CA ARG A 46 -33.84 1.59 -5.88
C ARG A 46 -33.16 0.26 -6.18
N LEU A 47 -33.23 -0.21 -7.42
CA LEU A 47 -32.59 -1.45 -7.87
C LEU A 47 -31.07 -1.40 -7.70
N ARG A 48 -30.44 -0.26 -8.04
CA ARG A 48 -29.00 -0.07 -7.82
C ARG A 48 -28.64 -0.13 -6.34
N LEU A 49 -29.40 0.54 -5.48
CA LEU A 49 -29.15 0.55 -4.04
C LEU A 49 -29.30 -0.85 -3.43
N GLU A 50 -30.28 -1.62 -3.90
CA GLU A 50 -30.49 -3.02 -3.52
C GLU A 50 -29.29 -3.90 -3.93
N ALA A 51 -28.84 -3.78 -5.19
CA ALA A 51 -27.65 -4.49 -5.66
C ALA A 51 -26.38 -4.11 -4.88
N GLU A 52 -26.15 -2.82 -4.60
CA GLU A 52 -25.02 -2.35 -3.79
C GLU A 52 -25.09 -2.85 -2.34
N LYS A 53 -26.29 -2.96 -1.77
CA LYS A 53 -26.48 -3.54 -0.45
C LYS A 53 -26.08 -5.02 -0.45
N ASP A 54 -26.55 -5.79 -1.44
CA ASP A 54 -26.26 -7.22 -1.51
C ASP A 54 -24.77 -7.51 -1.70
N VAL A 55 -24.10 -6.76 -2.58
CA VAL A 55 -22.64 -6.86 -2.77
C VAL A 55 -21.89 -6.54 -1.48
N ARG A 56 -22.31 -5.49 -0.74
CA ARG A 56 -21.69 -5.14 0.54
C ARG A 56 -21.90 -6.21 1.60
N LEU A 57 -23.10 -6.78 1.71
CA LEU A 57 -23.40 -7.86 2.64
C LEU A 57 -22.55 -9.10 2.33
N ALA A 58 -22.47 -9.50 1.06
CA ALA A 58 -21.61 -10.60 0.63
C ALA A 58 -20.13 -10.34 0.95
N GLY A 59 -19.65 -9.11 0.76
CA GLY A 59 -18.30 -8.71 1.12
C GLY A 59 -18.02 -8.82 2.63
N LEU A 60 -18.97 -8.41 3.48
CA LEU A 60 -18.87 -8.56 4.93
C LEU A 60 -18.87 -10.03 5.36
N ASP A 61 -19.68 -10.87 4.72
CA ASP A 61 -19.69 -12.32 5.00
C ASP A 61 -18.37 -12.98 4.64
N VAL A 62 -17.75 -12.61 3.51
CA VAL A 62 -16.42 -13.10 3.15
C VAL A 62 -15.38 -12.67 4.19
N GLN A 63 -15.41 -11.41 4.64
CA GLN A 63 -14.51 -10.94 5.70
C GLN A 63 -14.69 -11.72 7.00
N ARG A 64 -15.94 -12.01 7.39
CA ARG A 64 -16.25 -12.85 8.56
C ARG A 64 -15.66 -14.25 8.42
N GLN A 65 -15.87 -14.91 7.28
CA GLN A 65 -15.32 -16.26 7.02
C GLN A 65 -13.79 -16.28 7.05
N VAL A 66 -13.14 -15.26 6.49
CA VAL A 66 -11.68 -15.12 6.54
C VAL A 66 -11.21 -14.94 7.99
N ALA A 67 -11.89 -14.09 8.77
CA ALA A 67 -11.57 -13.89 10.18
C ALA A 67 -11.75 -15.17 11.00
N GLU A 68 -12.82 -15.93 10.77
CA GLU A 68 -13.07 -17.24 11.41
C GLU A 68 -11.99 -18.25 11.05
N ALA A 69 -11.59 -18.33 9.77
CA ALA A 69 -10.51 -19.20 9.32
C ALA A 69 -9.16 -18.81 9.94
N GLN A 70 -8.84 -17.51 9.98
CA GLN A 70 -7.63 -17.00 10.64
C GLN A 70 -7.61 -17.32 12.13
N ALA A 71 -8.72 -17.09 12.83
CA ALA A 71 -8.85 -17.44 14.25
C ALA A 71 -8.70 -18.94 14.48
N THR A 72 -9.24 -19.78 13.59
CA THR A 72 -9.12 -21.24 13.66
C THR A 72 -7.67 -21.69 13.47
N VAL A 73 -6.96 -21.13 12.49
CA VAL A 73 -5.53 -21.43 12.28
C VAL A 73 -4.70 -21.00 13.49
N LEU A 74 -4.97 -19.82 14.05
CA LEU A 74 -4.29 -19.34 15.27
C LEU A 74 -4.58 -20.24 16.46
N ALA A 75 -5.85 -20.62 16.68
CA ALA A 75 -6.25 -21.51 17.76
C ALA A 75 -5.57 -22.88 17.65
N THR A 76 -5.61 -23.48 16.45
CA THR A 76 -4.95 -24.77 16.16
C THR A 76 -3.44 -24.68 16.33
N GLY A 77 -2.83 -23.57 15.90
CA GLY A 77 -1.41 -23.32 16.06
C GLY A 77 -0.99 -23.20 17.52
N LEU A 78 -1.80 -22.55 18.36
CA LEU A 78 -1.58 -22.44 19.79
C LEU A 78 -1.86 -23.75 20.54
N GLU A 79 -2.86 -24.52 20.11
CA GLU A 79 -3.20 -25.83 20.69
C GLU A 79 -2.09 -26.86 20.46
N ASN A 80 -1.48 -26.87 19.28
CA ASN A 80 -0.38 -27.78 18.94
C ASN A 80 1.01 -27.22 19.27
N ALA A 81 1.12 -25.96 19.72
CA ALA A 81 2.39 -25.39 20.10
C ALA A 81 2.79 -25.90 21.48
N ASP A 82 3.84 -26.74 21.54
CA ASP A 82 4.57 -26.98 22.77
C ASP A 82 5.36 -25.72 23.15
N ILE A 83 4.71 -24.78 23.86
CA ILE A 83 5.33 -23.56 24.36
C ILE A 83 6.29 -23.92 25.51
N ASN A 84 7.51 -24.30 25.15
CA ASN A 84 8.61 -24.45 26.08
C ASN A 84 9.11 -23.05 26.48
N ILE A 85 8.57 -22.51 27.57
CA ILE A 85 9.07 -21.28 28.19
C ILE A 85 10.42 -21.59 28.85
N VAL A 86 11.49 -21.51 28.08
CA VAL A 86 12.85 -21.71 28.57
C VAL A 86 13.32 -20.43 29.27
N GLY A 87 13.11 -20.36 30.59
CA GLY A 87 13.53 -19.26 31.46
C GLY A 87 12.37 -18.72 32.29
N GLY A 88 12.58 -18.61 33.61
CA GLY A 88 11.52 -18.30 34.57
C GLY A 88 10.62 -17.13 34.17
N ASP A 89 9.33 -17.24 34.50
CA ASP A 89 8.21 -16.36 34.11
C ASP A 89 8.52 -14.86 34.09
N SER A 90 9.44 -14.38 34.93
CA SER A 90 9.86 -12.99 34.98
C SER A 90 10.52 -12.49 33.69
N VAL A 91 11.33 -13.29 32.98
CA VAL A 91 12.07 -12.82 31.80
C VAL A 91 11.17 -12.74 30.57
N PHE A 92 10.21 -13.66 30.42
CA PHE A 92 9.22 -13.60 29.36
C PHE A 92 8.26 -12.43 29.56
N PHE A 93 7.75 -12.25 30.78
CA PHE A 93 6.89 -11.12 31.12
C PHE A 93 7.63 -9.79 30.94
N ASP A 94 8.86 -9.66 31.44
CA ASP A 94 9.68 -8.46 31.23
C ASP A 94 9.92 -8.20 29.76
N ARG A 95 10.24 -9.22 28.95
CA ARG A 95 10.44 -9.03 27.50
C ARG A 95 9.17 -8.64 26.78
N LEU A 96 8.02 -9.24 27.12
CA LEU A 96 6.75 -8.91 26.50
C LEU A 96 6.30 -7.49 26.88
N VAL A 97 6.31 -7.16 28.18
CA VAL A 97 5.93 -5.84 28.68
C VAL A 97 6.92 -4.78 28.20
N SER A 98 8.23 -5.07 28.19
CA SER A 98 9.24 -4.18 27.64
C SER A 98 9.02 -3.94 26.16
N SER A 99 8.74 -4.98 25.36
CA SER A 99 8.49 -4.83 23.92
C SER A 99 7.22 -4.03 23.63
N ILE A 100 6.15 -4.27 24.40
CA ILE A 100 4.90 -3.49 24.31
C ILE A 100 5.13 -2.03 24.75
N SER A 101 5.90 -1.81 25.81
CA SER A 101 6.19 -0.47 26.35
C SER A 101 7.11 0.32 25.42
N LEU A 102 8.12 -0.32 24.84
CA LEU A 102 8.99 0.26 23.82
C LEU A 102 8.22 0.59 22.55
N GLY A 103 7.36 -0.33 22.08
CA GLY A 103 6.51 -0.09 20.91
C GLY A 103 5.57 1.10 21.12
N LYS A 104 4.85 1.15 22.25
CA LYS A 104 3.98 2.29 22.60
C LYS A 104 4.77 3.58 22.85
N GLY A 105 5.97 3.49 23.42
CA GLY A 105 6.83 4.64 23.67
C GLY A 105 7.37 5.26 22.39
N VAL A 106 7.80 4.43 21.44
CA VAL A 106 8.25 4.89 20.11
C VAL A 106 7.08 5.42 19.29
N ASP A 107 5.94 4.72 19.25
CA ASP A 107 4.73 5.19 18.57
C ASP A 107 4.24 6.53 19.15
N GLY A 108 4.19 6.64 20.48
CA GLY A 108 3.87 7.88 21.18
C GLY A 108 4.88 9.00 20.90
N PHE A 109 6.18 8.69 20.90
CA PHE A 109 7.22 9.67 20.56
C PHE A 109 7.09 10.18 19.13
N VAL A 110 6.92 9.30 18.15
CA VAL A 110 6.71 9.67 16.75
C VAL A 110 5.41 10.47 16.59
N LYS A 111 4.34 10.12 17.32
CA LYS A 111 3.05 10.82 17.27
C LYS A 111 3.06 12.20 17.94
N HIS A 112 3.91 12.42 18.94
CA HIS A 112 3.94 13.65 19.74
C HIS A 112 5.17 14.53 19.52
N SER A 113 6.16 14.09 18.72
CA SER A 113 7.35 14.86 18.40
C SER A 113 7.23 15.47 17.00
N GLU A 114 7.10 16.79 16.93
CA GLU A 114 7.09 17.55 15.67
C GLU A 114 8.38 17.33 14.86
N THR A 115 9.53 17.23 15.54
CA THR A 115 10.82 16.95 14.91
C THR A 115 10.90 15.53 14.36
N ALA A 116 10.40 14.51 15.07
CA ALA A 116 10.35 13.15 14.55
C ALA A 116 9.42 13.03 13.35
N GLN A 117 8.27 13.73 13.38
CA GLN A 117 7.33 13.78 12.25
C GLN A 117 7.90 14.53 11.06
N ALA A 118 8.66 15.60 11.26
CA ALA A 118 9.30 16.33 10.18
C ALA A 118 10.40 15.50 9.49
N LEU A 119 11.17 14.73 10.26
CA LEU A 119 12.26 13.90 9.74
C LEU A 119 11.75 12.60 9.08
N ALA A 120 10.74 11.96 9.68
CA ALA A 120 10.13 10.73 9.14
C ALA A 120 9.00 11.02 8.15
N GLY A 121 8.53 12.26 8.05
CA GLY A 121 7.40 12.70 7.24
C GLY A 121 7.45 12.17 5.81
N PRO A 122 8.56 12.37 5.08
CA PRO A 122 8.70 11.89 3.70
C PRO A 122 8.57 10.37 3.56
N TRP A 123 8.96 9.59 4.57
CA TRP A 123 8.82 8.13 4.56
C TRP A 123 7.43 7.66 5.02
N LEU A 124 6.75 8.44 5.87
CA LEU A 124 5.42 8.13 6.39
C LEU A 124 4.29 8.53 5.43
N ASP A 125 4.48 9.59 4.64
CA ASP A 125 3.53 10.06 3.64
C ASP A 125 3.72 9.41 2.25
N GLY A 126 4.79 8.62 2.10
CA GLY A 126 5.11 7.87 0.87
C GLY A 126 5.76 8.71 -0.22
N SER A 127 6.16 9.96 0.06
CA SER A 127 6.88 10.82 -0.90
C SER A 127 8.35 10.42 -1.07
N ALA A 128 8.92 9.68 -0.12
CA ALA A 128 10.24 9.07 -0.19
C ALA A 128 10.17 7.59 0.23
N SER A 129 10.93 6.75 -0.47
CA SER A 129 11.02 5.32 -0.17
C SER A 129 12.25 5.07 0.72
N PHE A 130 12.00 4.62 1.95
CA PHE A 130 13.07 4.24 2.88
C PHE A 130 14.03 3.20 2.26
N THR A 131 13.50 2.26 1.46
CA THR A 131 14.32 1.24 0.81
C THR A 131 15.19 1.81 -0.29
N ASP A 132 14.71 2.83 -1.01
CA ASP A 132 15.50 3.49 -2.07
C ASP A 132 16.62 4.32 -1.46
N ASP A 133 16.34 5.03 -0.37
CA ASP A 133 17.35 5.80 0.37
C ASP A 133 18.39 4.88 1.01
N LEU A 134 17.95 3.78 1.62
CA LEU A 134 18.86 2.77 2.17
C LEU A 134 19.69 2.11 1.05
N SER A 135 19.09 1.81 -0.11
CA SER A 135 19.81 1.27 -1.27
C SER A 135 20.79 2.27 -1.86
N ARG A 136 20.53 3.58 -1.80
CA ARG A 136 21.48 4.63 -2.23
C ARG A 136 22.62 4.79 -1.24
N MET A 137 22.33 4.75 0.06
CA MET A 137 23.35 4.78 1.11
C MET A 137 24.22 3.52 1.07
N LEU A 138 23.63 2.33 0.95
CA LEU A 138 24.39 1.08 0.80
C LEU A 138 25.04 0.96 -0.58
N GLY A 139 24.43 1.52 -1.63
CA GLY A 139 25.01 1.60 -2.98
C GLY A 139 26.25 2.49 -3.06
N SER A 140 26.44 3.41 -2.12
CA SER A 140 27.70 4.15 -1.93
C SER A 140 28.82 3.31 -1.31
N VAL A 141 28.51 2.09 -0.86
CA VAL A 141 29.46 1.02 -0.54
C VAL A 141 29.24 -0.11 -1.54
N SER A 142 29.59 0.16 -2.81
CA SER A 142 29.36 -0.83 -3.87
C SER A 142 30.28 -2.04 -3.70
N THR A 143 29.76 -3.24 -3.91
CA THR A 143 30.52 -4.49 -4.00
C THR A 143 31.65 -4.45 -5.04
N SER A 144 31.61 -3.50 -5.98
CA SER A 144 32.68 -3.19 -6.94
C SER A 144 33.97 -2.70 -6.27
N ASP A 145 33.90 -1.96 -5.16
CA ASP A 145 35.10 -1.50 -4.43
C ASP A 145 35.73 -2.63 -3.61
N VAL A 146 34.92 -3.62 -3.21
CA VAL A 146 35.40 -4.83 -2.52
C VAL A 146 35.99 -5.84 -3.52
N GLN A 147 35.46 -5.90 -4.75
CA GLN A 147 35.95 -6.79 -5.81
C GLN A 147 37.34 -6.42 -6.34
N ASN A 148 37.71 -5.13 -6.26
CA ASN A 148 39.03 -4.65 -6.69
C ASN A 148 40.05 -4.50 -5.54
N LEU A 149 39.70 -4.95 -4.33
CA LEU A 149 40.62 -4.92 -3.20
C LEU A 149 41.60 -6.09 -3.33
N THR A 150 42.86 -5.77 -3.63
CA THR A 150 43.96 -6.75 -3.62
C THR A 150 44.39 -7.08 -2.19
N VAL A 151 45.05 -8.23 -2.01
CA VAL A 151 45.66 -8.60 -0.72
C VAL A 151 46.59 -7.49 -0.21
N SER A 152 47.36 -6.86 -1.10
CA SER A 152 48.24 -5.74 -0.78
C SER A 152 47.47 -4.49 -0.32
N ALA A 153 46.38 -4.12 -1.00
CA ALA A 153 45.56 -2.98 -0.64
C ALA A 153 44.85 -3.15 0.71
N LEU A 154 44.38 -4.37 1.02
CA LEU A 154 43.80 -4.69 2.33
C LEU A 154 44.85 -4.62 3.43
N LEU A 155 46.03 -5.23 3.24
CA LEU A 155 47.10 -5.21 4.23
C LEU A 155 47.61 -3.79 4.48
N MET A 156 47.74 -2.97 3.44
CA MET A 156 48.09 -1.55 3.60
C MET A 156 47.00 -0.75 4.33
N LYS A 157 45.71 -1.05 4.10
CA LYS A 157 44.60 -0.43 4.84
C LYS A 157 44.63 -0.83 6.32
N LEU A 158 44.88 -2.11 6.61
CA LEU A 158 45.03 -2.62 7.98
C LEU A 158 46.28 -2.06 8.68
N MET A 159 47.37 -1.81 7.96
CA MET A 159 48.54 -1.09 8.48
C MET A 159 48.21 0.37 8.80
N LYS A 160 47.36 1.03 8.00
CA LYS A 160 46.93 2.41 8.24
C LYS A 160 45.95 2.55 9.41
N GLN A 161 45.15 1.52 9.70
CA GLN A 161 44.16 1.52 10.78
C GLN A 161 44.63 0.82 12.07
N GLY A 162 45.53 -0.16 11.97
CA GLY A 162 45.90 -1.06 13.06
C GLY A 162 47.26 -0.75 13.67
N GLY A 163 47.32 0.32 14.49
CA GLY A 163 48.52 0.86 15.14
C GLY A 163 49.51 -0.21 15.63
N ASP A 164 49.14 -1.03 16.62
CA ASP A 164 50.07 -1.96 17.30
C ASP A 164 50.49 -3.20 16.48
N ASN A 165 49.69 -3.55 15.46
CA ASN A 165 49.93 -4.74 14.63
C ASN A 165 50.55 -4.43 13.27
N THR A 166 50.91 -3.15 13.02
CA THR A 166 51.52 -2.67 11.77
C THR A 166 52.73 -3.50 11.35
N GLY A 167 53.59 -3.90 12.30
CA GLY A 167 54.77 -4.73 12.02
C GLY A 167 54.43 -6.15 11.58
N GLN A 168 53.32 -6.73 12.06
CA GLN A 168 52.84 -8.05 11.65
C GLN A 168 52.23 -7.99 10.24
N PHE A 169 51.43 -6.96 9.96
CA PHE A 169 50.84 -6.75 8.64
C PHE A 169 51.90 -6.45 7.57
N LYS A 170 52.98 -5.74 7.90
CA LYS A 170 54.12 -5.54 7.00
C LYS A 170 54.78 -6.86 6.62
N ARG A 171 55.03 -7.75 7.60
CA ARG A 171 55.58 -9.09 7.34
C ARG A 171 54.66 -9.95 6.47
N LEU A 172 53.35 -9.83 6.67
CA LEU A 172 52.36 -10.51 5.82
C LEU A 172 52.34 -9.95 4.40
N LEU A 173 52.54 -8.64 4.23
CA LEU A 173 52.63 -7.98 2.92
C LEU A 173 53.88 -8.44 2.17
N ASP A 174 55.04 -8.45 2.84
CA ASP A 174 56.30 -8.90 2.26
C ASP A 174 56.20 -10.36 1.80
N LYS A 175 55.62 -11.23 2.65
CA LYS A 175 55.39 -12.65 2.32
C LYS A 175 54.36 -12.85 1.22
N ALA A 176 53.31 -12.04 1.17
CA ALA A 176 52.34 -12.07 0.08
C ALA A 176 52.98 -11.64 -1.25
N GLY A 177 53.94 -10.70 -1.23
CA GLY A 177 54.74 -10.31 -2.39
C GLY A 177 55.66 -11.43 -2.87
N GLU A 178 56.39 -12.09 -1.96
CA GLU A 178 57.24 -13.25 -2.28
C GLU A 178 56.46 -14.41 -2.92
N LEU A 179 55.22 -14.62 -2.49
CA LEU A 179 54.34 -15.67 -2.98
C LEU A 179 53.55 -15.26 -4.25
N GLY A 180 53.71 -14.02 -4.73
CA GLY A 180 52.97 -13.51 -5.90
C GLY A 180 51.47 -13.29 -5.66
N LEU A 181 51.02 -13.32 -4.40
CA LEU A 181 49.61 -13.18 -4.02
C LEU A 181 49.21 -11.72 -3.73
N ALA A 182 50.19 -10.80 -3.66
CA ALA A 182 49.98 -9.40 -3.32
C ALA A 182 48.95 -8.71 -4.23
N ASP A 183 49.00 -8.95 -5.54
CA ASP A 183 48.11 -8.34 -6.53
C ASP A 183 46.85 -9.17 -6.82
N THR A 184 46.65 -10.27 -6.07
CA THR A 184 45.47 -11.11 -6.24
C THR A 184 44.24 -10.39 -5.66
N PRO A 185 43.16 -10.23 -6.44
CA PRO A 185 41.91 -9.70 -5.91
C PRO A 185 41.31 -10.66 -4.88
N LEU A 186 40.87 -10.13 -3.74
CA LEU A 186 40.30 -10.95 -2.65
C LEU A 186 39.05 -11.71 -3.07
N ALA A 187 38.31 -11.23 -4.08
CA ALA A 187 37.18 -11.91 -4.67
C ALA A 187 37.54 -13.30 -5.23
N VAL A 188 38.76 -13.45 -5.76
CA VAL A 188 39.26 -14.72 -6.31
C VAL A 188 39.58 -15.70 -5.18
N LEU A 189 40.08 -15.21 -4.04
CA LEU A 189 40.41 -16.03 -2.88
C LEU A 189 39.19 -16.48 -2.07
N ASN A 190 38.11 -15.68 -2.08
CA ASN A 190 36.84 -16.01 -1.43
C ASN A 190 35.93 -16.95 -2.25
N GLY A 191 36.42 -17.50 -3.37
CA GLY A 191 35.69 -18.51 -4.15
C GLY A 191 34.50 -17.96 -4.97
N HIS A 192 34.35 -16.65 -5.07
CA HIS A 192 33.38 -16.04 -5.98
C HIS A 192 34.00 -15.97 -7.39
N THR A 193 34.03 -17.10 -8.08
CA THR A 193 34.22 -17.12 -9.52
C THR A 193 33.11 -16.32 -10.19
N ARG A 194 33.50 -15.35 -11.03
CA ARG A 194 32.63 -14.56 -11.90
C ARG A 194 31.56 -15.45 -12.55
N ALA A 195 30.30 -15.09 -12.34
CA ALA A 195 29.26 -15.17 -13.36
C ALA A 195 28.95 -13.74 -13.81
#